data_AF-A0A961ICN8-F1
#
_entry.id   AF-A0A961ICN8-F1
#
_cell.length_a   1.000
_cell.length_b   1.000
_cell.length_c   1.000
_cell.angle_alpha   90.00
_cell.angle_beta   90.00
_cell.angle_gamma   90.00
#
_symmetry.space_group_name_H-M   'P 1'
#
loop_
_entity.id
_entity.type
_entity.pdbx_description
1 polymer ?
#
loop_
_entity_poly.entity_id
_entity_poly.type
_entity_poly.pdbx_seq_one_letter_code
_entity_poly.pdbx_strand_id
1 'polypeptide(L)'
;ENLFVDFSNYYGKALMAASGQNSTGKEPTDEELLKQTLAAYDESLQTLEAEPAHAHIVPIVRKVVDIGRSGVSYPEFLRICEVEGVFLGLNSPHAKPVIEYEIYCAKLGHRPLEVKMRTEVLEMYERLVARSAFGWPDPLEYELARQKIEWAYEPEMIKWKMIEDRWDRMLSLVHDWVDSFCSFAPTDARWAGMGGANSRAVTMRNIKRTQQCNPGRLKVREKIFHDYFGLQWADIWTHPTYRNQYAARMIWYSDACLDYIKAAYDLCVPGGRPSDDLIAQAEKLYSSGAFKRADMISAEEMRPMEFAQWVQKYVSL
;
A
#
# COMPACT_ATOMS: atom_id res chain seq x y z
N GLU A 1 -36.74 0.34 33.75
CA GLU A 1 -36.51 1.45 32.79
C GLU A 1 -35.60 2.45 33.50
N ASN A 2 -34.55 2.98 32.84
CA ASN A 2 -33.45 3.83 33.37
C ASN A 2 -32.08 3.18 33.67
N LEU A 3 -31.92 1.86 33.52
CA LEU A 3 -30.60 1.21 33.73
C LEU A 3 -29.47 1.77 32.84
N PHE A 4 -29.79 2.23 31.63
CA PHE A 4 -28.83 2.87 30.73
C PHE A 4 -28.47 4.29 31.19
N VAL A 5 -29.45 5.05 31.69
CA VAL A 5 -29.23 6.40 32.25
C VAL A 5 -28.37 6.30 33.52
N ASP A 6 -28.69 5.34 34.38
CA ASP A 6 -27.93 5.07 35.59
C ASP A 6 -26.51 4.63 35.25
N PHE A 7 -26.33 3.70 34.31
CA PHE A 7 -25.01 3.24 33.87
C PHE A 7 -24.18 4.37 33.26
N SER A 8 -24.73 5.15 32.34
CA SER A 8 -24.00 6.26 31.69
C SER A 8 -23.63 7.36 32.69
N ASN A 9 -24.51 7.65 33.66
CA ASN A 9 -24.22 8.57 34.76
C ASN A 9 -23.09 8.03 35.66
N TYR A 10 -23.12 6.75 36.05
CA TYR A 10 -22.07 6.14 36.86
C TYR A 10 -20.74 6.02 36.10
N TYR A 11 -20.79 5.73 34.81
CA TYR A 11 -19.61 5.61 33.95
C TYR A 11 -18.94 6.96 33.68
N GLY A 12 -19.73 8.00 33.36
CA GLY A 12 -19.23 9.38 33.27
C GLY A 12 -18.61 9.86 34.58
N LYS A 13 -19.25 9.54 35.72
CA LYS A 13 -18.71 9.81 37.07
C LYS A 13 -17.39 9.07 37.34
N ALA A 14 -17.26 7.82 36.90
CA ALA A 14 -16.03 7.03 37.08
C ALA A 14 -14.86 7.55 36.22
N LEU A 15 -15.11 7.98 34.99
CA LEU A 15 -14.10 8.57 34.11
C LEU A 15 -13.57 9.91 34.64
N MET A 16 -14.45 10.74 35.22
CA MET A 16 -14.07 12.01 35.84
C MET A 16 -13.29 11.84 37.15
N ALA A 17 -13.59 10.78 37.92
CA ALA A 17 -12.79 10.41 39.08
C ALA A 17 -11.38 9.93 38.69
N ALA A 18 -11.23 9.33 37.51
CA ALA A 18 -9.96 8.82 36.99
C ALA A 18 -9.07 9.89 36.32
N SER A 19 -9.63 11.01 35.84
CA SER A 19 -8.90 12.07 35.12
C SER A 19 -8.16 13.08 36.01
N GLY A 20 -8.17 12.89 37.34
CA GLY A 20 -7.23 13.55 38.26
C GLY A 20 -7.41 15.07 38.44
N GLN A 21 -8.50 15.68 37.96
CA GLN A 21 -8.79 17.06 38.31
C GLN A 21 -9.26 17.12 39.77
N ASN A 22 -8.41 17.67 40.64
CA ASN A 22 -8.67 18.07 42.03
C ASN A 22 -10.16 18.31 42.34
N SER A 23 -10.88 17.31 42.83
CA SER A 23 -12.27 17.46 43.25
C SER A 23 -12.36 17.38 44.78
N THR A 24 -12.18 18.53 45.40
CA THR A 24 -12.78 18.80 46.71
C THR A 24 -14.31 18.67 46.61
N GLY A 25 -14.84 17.51 46.97
CA GLY A 25 -16.09 17.38 47.74
C GLY A 25 -17.46 17.75 47.13
N LYS A 26 -17.63 17.94 45.81
CA LYS A 26 -18.98 18.14 45.23
C LYS A 26 -19.14 17.37 43.91
N GLU A 27 -20.22 16.58 43.81
CA GLU A 27 -20.57 15.90 42.56
C GLU A 27 -20.84 16.95 41.46
N PRO A 28 -20.27 16.81 40.25
CA PRO A 28 -20.55 17.71 39.15
C PRO A 28 -22.01 17.60 38.74
N THR A 29 -22.63 18.75 38.49
CA THR A 29 -24.00 18.87 37.99
C THR A 29 -24.10 18.46 36.51
N ASP A 30 -25.29 18.08 36.06
CA ASP A 30 -25.54 17.75 34.65
C ASP A 30 -25.13 18.90 33.70
N GLU A 31 -25.30 20.16 34.13
CA GLU A 31 -24.85 21.34 33.36
C GLU A 31 -23.32 21.38 33.22
N GLU A 32 -22.58 21.05 34.28
CA GLU A 32 -21.12 21.00 34.26
C GLU A 32 -20.62 19.85 33.39
N LEU A 33 -21.25 18.68 33.45
CA LEU A 33 -20.92 17.51 32.62
C LEU A 33 -21.18 17.78 31.13
N LEU A 34 -22.33 18.36 30.78
CA LEU A 34 -22.64 18.72 29.40
C LEU A 34 -21.66 19.77 28.88
N LYS A 35 -21.36 20.80 29.68
CA LYS A 35 -20.42 21.87 29.30
C LYS A 35 -19.01 21.32 29.03
N GLN A 36 -18.51 20.43 29.87
CA GLN A 36 -17.20 19.80 29.67
C GLN A 36 -17.18 18.90 28.44
N THR A 37 -18.23 18.09 28.26
CA THR A 37 -18.38 17.20 27.10
C THR A 37 -18.42 18.00 25.80
N LEU A 38 -19.20 19.08 25.76
CA LEU A 38 -19.29 19.99 24.62
C LEU A 38 -17.96 20.67 24.31
N ALA A 39 -17.24 21.13 25.34
CA ALA A 39 -15.93 21.75 25.13
C ALA A 39 -14.94 20.79 24.44
N ALA A 40 -14.94 19.51 24.82
CA ALA A 40 -14.10 18.50 24.19
C ALA A 40 -14.50 18.24 22.72
N TYR A 41 -15.80 18.13 22.43
CA TYR A 41 -16.26 17.94 21.05
C TYR A 41 -16.05 19.19 20.17
N ASP A 42 -16.18 20.39 20.74
CA ASP A 42 -15.89 21.65 20.03
C ASP A 42 -14.41 21.79 19.67
N GLU A 43 -13.51 21.46 20.61
CA GLU A 43 -12.07 21.44 20.36
C GLU A 43 -11.69 20.41 19.29
N SER A 44 -12.28 19.21 19.38
CA SER A 44 -12.11 18.16 18.37
C SER A 44 -12.61 18.61 17.00
N LEU A 45 -13.80 19.23 16.93
CA LEU A 45 -14.38 19.74 15.69
C LEU A 45 -13.48 20.80 15.05
N GLN A 46 -12.96 21.76 15.82
CA GLN A 46 -12.04 22.78 15.31
C GLN A 46 -10.76 22.17 14.74
N THR A 47 -10.22 21.13 15.40
CA THR A 47 -9.02 20.43 14.92
C THR A 47 -9.30 19.66 13.63
N LEU A 48 -10.43 18.93 13.57
CA LEU A 48 -10.81 18.18 12.38
C LEU A 48 -11.15 19.09 11.19
N GLU A 49 -11.71 20.27 11.42
CA GLU A 49 -12.00 21.26 10.38
C GLU A 49 -10.75 21.95 9.85
N ALA A 50 -9.71 22.08 10.67
CA ALA A 50 -8.42 22.63 10.24
C ALA A 50 -7.67 21.69 9.28
N GLU A 51 -7.99 20.39 9.29
CA GLU A 51 -7.32 19.37 8.47
C GLU A 51 -8.24 18.80 7.39
N PRO A 52 -8.03 19.13 6.10
CA PRO A 52 -8.93 18.70 5.03
C PRO A 52 -9.05 17.17 4.88
N ALA A 53 -8.05 16.40 5.35
CA ALA A 53 -8.08 14.94 5.36
C ALA A 53 -9.22 14.36 6.22
N HIS A 54 -9.67 15.11 7.23
CA HIS A 54 -10.72 14.69 8.16
C HIS A 54 -12.13 15.10 7.75
N ALA A 55 -12.30 15.70 6.57
CA ALA A 55 -13.58 16.24 6.13
C ALA A 55 -14.73 15.21 6.08
N HIS A 56 -14.41 13.92 5.94
CA HIS A 56 -15.36 12.81 5.96
C HIS A 56 -15.86 12.41 7.37
N ILE A 57 -15.24 12.92 8.43
CA ILE A 57 -15.58 12.67 9.85
C ILE A 57 -16.26 13.89 10.46
N VAL A 58 -15.93 15.10 9.99
CA VAL A 58 -16.50 16.38 10.48
C VAL A 58 -18.04 16.35 10.63
N PRO A 59 -18.85 15.80 9.69
CA PRO A 59 -20.30 15.82 9.82
C PRO A 59 -20.84 15.11 11.07
N ILE A 60 -20.24 13.99 11.49
CA ILE A 60 -20.73 13.25 12.66
C ILE A 60 -20.39 13.98 13.96
N VAL A 61 -19.19 14.58 14.04
CA VAL A 61 -18.76 15.34 15.23
C VAL A 61 -19.58 16.61 15.36
N ARG A 62 -19.85 17.30 14.25
CA ARG A 62 -20.73 18.47 14.22
C ARG A 62 -22.14 18.12 14.70
N LYS A 63 -22.70 16.98 14.29
CA LYS A 63 -24.01 16.51 14.76
C LYS A 63 -24.05 16.35 16.29
N VAL A 64 -22.99 15.84 16.92
CA VAL A 64 -22.89 15.75 18.39
C VAL A 64 -22.94 17.13 19.04
N VAL A 65 -22.14 18.07 18.52
CA VAL A 65 -22.07 19.45 19.01
C VAL A 65 -23.44 20.13 18.88
N ASP A 66 -24.12 19.95 17.75
CA ASP A 66 -25.45 20.53 17.50
C ASP A 66 -26.50 19.99 18.46
N ILE A 67 -26.50 18.68 18.75
CA ILE A 67 -27.40 18.07 19.74
C ILE A 67 -27.12 18.66 21.13
N GLY A 68 -25.86 18.77 21.56
CA GLY A 68 -25.56 19.33 22.88
C GLY A 68 -25.88 20.82 23.00
N ARG A 69 -25.83 21.58 21.88
CA ARG A 69 -26.24 22.99 21.84
C ARG A 69 -27.75 23.23 21.74
N SER A 70 -28.54 22.17 21.58
CA SER A 70 -30.00 22.27 21.42
C SER A 70 -30.75 22.68 22.71
N GLY A 71 -30.05 22.80 23.84
CA GLY A 71 -30.63 23.19 25.14
C GLY A 71 -31.21 22.01 25.95
N VAL A 72 -30.85 20.78 25.59
CA VAL A 72 -31.21 19.56 26.33
C VAL A 72 -30.35 19.37 27.59
N SER A 73 -30.86 18.62 28.57
CA SER A 73 -30.07 18.21 29.74
C SER A 73 -29.03 17.15 29.36
N TYR A 74 -28.02 16.93 30.20
CA TYR A 74 -26.99 15.93 29.93
C TYR A 74 -27.54 14.50 29.72
N PRO A 75 -28.48 13.99 30.53
CA PRO A 75 -29.09 12.68 30.28
C PRO A 75 -29.85 12.62 28.95
N GLU A 76 -30.52 13.70 28.57
CA GLU A 76 -31.28 13.78 27.32
C GLU A 76 -30.35 13.87 26.10
N PHE A 77 -29.24 14.61 26.21
CA PHE A 77 -28.15 14.61 25.22
C PHE A 77 -27.63 13.19 24.96
N LEU A 78 -27.27 12.45 26.02
CA LEU A 78 -26.78 11.08 25.88
C LEU A 78 -27.82 10.16 25.24
N ARG A 79 -29.09 10.31 25.64
CA ARG A 79 -30.21 9.53 25.08
C ARG A 79 -30.40 9.81 23.59
N ILE A 80 -30.40 11.08 23.17
CA ILE A 80 -30.56 11.45 21.75
C ILE A 80 -29.38 10.93 20.94
N CYS A 81 -28.15 11.11 21.41
CA CYS A 81 -26.95 10.62 20.72
C CYS A 81 -26.96 9.09 20.53
N GLU A 82 -27.49 8.33 21.49
CA GLU A 82 -27.64 6.88 21.37
C GLU A 82 -28.77 6.50 20.41
N VAL A 83 -29.97 7.09 20.57
CA VAL A 83 -31.16 6.78 19.76
C VAL A 83 -30.98 7.15 18.30
N GLU A 84 -30.22 8.21 18.01
CA GLU A 84 -29.89 8.61 16.64
C GLU A 84 -28.63 7.92 16.10
N GLY A 85 -27.99 7.04 16.88
CA GLY A 85 -26.79 6.30 16.48
C GLY A 85 -25.55 7.18 16.26
N VAL A 86 -25.49 8.36 16.87
CA VAL A 86 -24.38 9.31 16.71
C VAL A 86 -23.12 8.78 17.39
N PHE A 87 -23.25 8.18 18.58
CA PHE A 87 -22.11 7.54 19.24
C PHE A 87 -21.62 6.30 18.50
N LEU A 88 -22.51 5.53 17.88
CA LEU A 88 -22.09 4.47 16.96
C LEU A 88 -21.30 5.06 15.79
N GLY A 89 -21.80 6.13 15.16
CA GLY A 89 -21.11 6.82 14.07
C GLY A 89 -19.71 7.27 14.46
N LEU A 90 -19.54 7.91 15.63
CA LEU A 90 -18.22 8.32 16.15
C LEU A 90 -17.25 7.16 16.35
N ASN A 91 -17.75 6.00 16.78
CA ASN A 91 -16.95 4.81 17.02
C ASN A 91 -16.78 3.95 15.74
N SER A 92 -17.61 4.19 14.73
CA SER A 92 -17.65 3.43 13.50
C SER A 92 -16.55 3.90 12.56
N PRO A 93 -15.90 2.96 11.84
CA PRO A 93 -14.92 3.34 10.85
C PRO A 93 -15.63 4.09 9.72
N HIS A 94 -15.29 5.37 9.55
CA HIS A 94 -15.66 6.19 8.39
C HIS A 94 -14.85 5.75 7.14
N ALA A 95 -14.84 4.44 6.87
CA ALA A 95 -13.83 3.80 6.04
C ALA A 95 -14.09 3.93 4.54
N LYS A 96 -15.32 4.21 4.08
CA LYS A 96 -15.61 4.23 2.63
C LYS A 96 -14.68 5.15 1.82
N PRO A 97 -14.48 6.43 2.19
CA PRO A 97 -13.51 7.31 1.52
C PRO A 97 -12.09 6.76 1.50
N VAL A 98 -11.66 6.13 2.60
CA VAL A 98 -10.34 5.52 2.75
C VAL A 98 -10.20 4.30 1.84
N ILE A 99 -11.16 3.37 1.87
CA ILE A 99 -11.14 2.15 1.03
C ILE A 99 -11.16 2.53 -0.45
N GLU A 100 -12.01 3.49 -0.86
CA GLU A 100 -12.04 3.96 -2.25
C GLU A 100 -10.71 4.58 -2.69
N TYR A 101 -10.05 5.32 -1.78
CA TYR A 101 -8.73 5.88 -2.04
C TYR A 101 -7.64 4.79 -2.13
N GLU A 102 -7.70 3.76 -1.29
CA GLU A 102 -6.81 2.59 -1.37
C GLU A 102 -6.98 1.86 -2.71
N ILE A 103 -8.22 1.69 -3.19
CA ILE A 103 -8.49 1.13 -4.53
C ILE A 103 -7.85 2.00 -5.61
N TYR A 104 -8.00 3.32 -5.53
CA TYR A 104 -7.37 4.26 -6.46
C TYR A 104 -5.84 4.11 -6.46
N CYS A 105 -5.21 4.11 -5.29
CA CYS A 105 -3.77 3.92 -5.15
C CYS A 105 -3.29 2.56 -5.66
N ALA A 106 -4.06 1.49 -5.44
CA ALA A 106 -3.74 0.15 -5.91
C ALA A 106 -3.84 0.04 -7.44
N LYS A 107 -4.84 0.70 -8.06
CA LYS A 107 -4.96 0.79 -9.52
C LYS A 107 -3.79 1.56 -10.12
N LEU A 108 -3.45 2.71 -9.54
CA LEU A 108 -2.34 3.54 -9.99
C LEU A 108 -1.00 2.82 -9.90
N GLY A 109 -0.79 2.06 -8.82
CA GLY A 109 0.41 1.24 -8.64
C GLY A 109 0.36 -0.12 -9.35
N HIS A 110 -0.63 -0.38 -10.20
CA HIS A 110 -0.78 -1.63 -10.94
C HIS A 110 -0.75 -2.89 -10.07
N ARG A 111 -1.46 -2.88 -8.92
CA ARG A 111 -1.52 -3.98 -7.94
C ARG A 111 -2.86 -4.72 -8.03
N PRO A 112 -3.06 -5.64 -8.99
CA PRO A 112 -4.38 -6.19 -9.30
C PRO A 112 -5.03 -6.99 -8.15
N LEU A 113 -4.25 -7.71 -7.35
CA LEU A 113 -4.77 -8.45 -6.20
C LEU A 113 -5.22 -7.52 -5.08
N GLU A 114 -4.49 -6.43 -4.84
CA GLU A 114 -4.89 -5.41 -3.86
C GLU A 114 -6.15 -4.68 -4.30
N VAL A 115 -6.31 -4.40 -5.60
CA VAL A 115 -7.56 -3.86 -6.15
C VAL A 115 -8.74 -4.80 -5.87
N LYS A 116 -8.59 -6.11 -6.11
CA LYS A 116 -9.65 -7.09 -5.83
C LYS A 116 -9.99 -7.14 -4.35
N MET A 117 -8.98 -7.29 -3.48
CA MET A 117 -9.14 -7.33 -2.03
C MET A 117 -9.86 -6.08 -1.51
N ARG A 118 -9.41 -4.88 -1.89
CA ARG A 118 -10.01 -3.62 -1.43
C ARG A 118 -11.42 -3.41 -1.98
N THR A 119 -11.71 -3.88 -3.18
CA THR A 119 -13.08 -3.88 -3.73
C THR A 119 -13.99 -4.78 -2.91
N GLU A 120 -13.54 -5.97 -2.53
CA GLU A 120 -14.31 -6.88 -1.68
C GLU A 120 -14.54 -6.31 -0.27
N VAL A 121 -13.55 -5.60 0.29
CA VAL A 121 -13.70 -4.85 1.55
C VAL A 121 -14.75 -3.74 1.42
N LEU A 122 -14.78 -3.01 0.29
CA LEU A 122 -15.78 -1.98 0.05
C LEU A 122 -17.19 -2.58 -0.04
N GLU A 123 -17.38 -3.65 -0.80
CA GLU A 123 -18.67 -4.36 -0.91
C GLU A 123 -19.12 -4.94 0.43
N MET A 124 -18.19 -5.41 1.26
CA MET A 124 -18.47 -5.85 2.62
C MET A 124 -18.92 -4.67 3.50
N TYR A 125 -18.19 -3.56 3.47
CA TYR A 125 -18.54 -2.34 4.22
C TYR A 125 -19.95 -1.85 3.85
N GLU A 126 -20.27 -1.76 2.56
CA GLU A 126 -21.57 -1.31 2.08
C GLU A 126 -22.72 -2.25 2.52
N ARG A 127 -22.47 -3.56 2.58
CA ARG A 127 -23.44 -4.52 3.12
C ARG A 127 -23.68 -4.34 4.61
N LEU A 128 -22.64 -4.04 5.40
CA LEU A 128 -22.79 -3.78 6.83
C LEU A 128 -23.52 -2.46 7.10
N VAL A 129 -23.20 -1.40 6.35
CA VAL A 129 -23.92 -0.12 6.38
C VAL A 129 -25.40 -0.33 6.07
N ALA A 130 -25.72 -1.07 5.01
CA ALA A 130 -27.11 -1.31 4.59
C ALA A 130 -27.94 -2.10 5.61
N ARG A 131 -27.29 -2.90 6.47
CA ARG A 131 -27.94 -3.63 7.57
C ARG A 131 -28.09 -2.80 8.84
N SER A 132 -27.36 -1.69 8.96
CA SER A 132 -27.37 -0.85 10.15
C SER A 132 -28.58 0.07 10.17
N ALA A 133 -29.27 0.14 11.31
CA ALA A 133 -30.35 1.10 11.54
C ALA A 133 -29.88 2.56 11.53
N PHE A 134 -28.57 2.79 11.72
CA PHE A 134 -27.99 4.12 11.91
C PHE A 134 -27.11 4.56 10.73
N GLY A 135 -26.99 3.74 9.69
CA GLY A 135 -26.14 4.04 8.52
C GLY A 135 -24.63 3.86 8.77
N TRP A 136 -24.26 3.22 9.88
CA TRP A 136 -22.87 2.95 10.26
C TRP A 136 -22.69 1.47 10.61
N PRO A 137 -21.64 0.79 10.12
CA PRO A 137 -21.41 -0.59 10.52
C PRO A 137 -21.03 -0.67 12.00
N ASP A 138 -21.34 -1.80 12.63
CA ASP A 138 -20.75 -2.14 13.93
C ASP A 138 -19.21 -2.20 13.77
N PRO A 139 -18.43 -1.51 14.62
CA PRO A 139 -16.98 -1.42 14.46
C PRO A 139 -16.29 -2.79 14.56
N LEU A 140 -16.76 -3.66 15.45
CA LEU A 140 -16.18 -4.98 15.67
C LEU A 140 -16.52 -5.93 14.51
N GLU A 141 -17.78 -5.95 14.07
CA GLU A 141 -18.23 -6.74 12.92
C GLU A 141 -17.44 -6.34 11.66
N TYR A 142 -17.28 -5.04 11.40
CA TYR A 142 -16.50 -4.54 10.28
C TYR A 142 -15.03 -4.98 10.37
N GLU A 143 -14.38 -4.78 11.51
CA GLU A 143 -12.95 -5.07 11.64
C GLU A 143 -12.66 -6.56 11.47
N LEU A 144 -13.47 -7.43 12.07
CA LEU A 144 -13.34 -8.88 11.89
C LEU A 144 -13.59 -9.31 10.44
N ALA A 145 -14.58 -8.72 9.77
CA ALA A 145 -14.87 -9.03 8.38
C ALA A 145 -13.76 -8.54 7.43
N ARG A 146 -13.22 -7.34 7.66
CA ARG A 146 -12.09 -6.77 6.93
C ARG A 146 -10.86 -7.66 7.06
N GLN A 147 -10.45 -8.00 8.28
CA GLN A 147 -9.27 -8.84 8.54
C GLN A 147 -9.40 -10.22 7.88
N LYS A 148 -10.58 -10.83 7.92
CA LYS A 148 -10.83 -12.11 7.26
C LYS A 148 -10.60 -12.03 5.75
N ILE A 149 -11.04 -10.95 5.09
CA ILE A 149 -10.78 -10.72 3.66
C ILE A 149 -9.28 -10.53 3.45
N GLU A 150 -8.62 -9.65 4.20
CA GLU A 150 -7.20 -9.37 4.04
C GLU A 150 -6.33 -10.64 4.20
N TRP A 151 -6.60 -11.46 5.22
CA TRP A 151 -5.90 -12.73 5.43
C TRP A 151 -6.15 -13.76 4.32
N ALA A 152 -7.31 -13.72 3.66
CA ALA A 152 -7.60 -14.61 2.54
C ALA A 152 -6.74 -14.28 1.31
N TYR A 153 -6.44 -12.99 1.08
CA TYR A 153 -5.64 -12.53 -0.06
C TYR A 153 -4.13 -12.49 0.21
N GLU A 154 -3.70 -12.35 1.47
CA GLU A 154 -2.30 -12.22 1.86
C GLU A 154 -1.37 -13.30 1.24
N PRO A 155 -1.71 -14.60 1.27
CA PRO A 155 -0.86 -15.62 0.66
C PRO A 155 -0.67 -15.43 -0.86
N GLU A 156 -1.73 -15.06 -1.58
CA GLU A 156 -1.68 -14.86 -3.03
C GLU A 156 -0.88 -13.60 -3.38
N MET A 157 -1.04 -12.52 -2.61
CA MET A 157 -0.27 -11.28 -2.78
C MET A 157 1.23 -11.51 -2.54
N ILE A 158 1.59 -12.25 -1.49
CA ILE A 158 2.98 -12.63 -1.22
C ILE A 158 3.51 -13.48 -2.37
N LYS A 159 2.77 -14.49 -2.82
CA LYS A 159 3.16 -15.34 -3.94
C LYS A 159 3.39 -14.52 -5.22
N TRP A 160 2.48 -13.59 -5.53
CA TRP A 160 2.60 -12.69 -6.69
C TRP A 160 3.91 -11.91 -6.65
N LYS A 161 4.19 -11.22 -5.53
CA LYS A 161 5.42 -10.44 -5.36
C LYS A 161 6.68 -11.30 -5.41
N MET A 162 6.64 -12.49 -4.83
CA MET A 162 7.79 -13.40 -4.86
C MET A 162 8.11 -13.85 -6.29
N ILE A 163 7.08 -14.17 -7.10
CA ILE A 163 7.26 -14.51 -8.51
C ILE A 163 7.88 -13.34 -9.28
N GLU A 164 7.37 -12.11 -9.09
CA GLU A 164 7.92 -10.88 -9.68
C GLU A 164 9.41 -10.73 -9.40
N ASP A 165 9.80 -10.77 -8.13
CA ASP A 165 11.19 -10.60 -7.71
C ASP A 165 12.11 -11.69 -8.25
N ARG A 166 11.57 -12.90 -8.50
CA ARG A 166 12.39 -14.02 -8.98
C ARG A 166 12.66 -13.90 -10.47
N TRP A 167 11.63 -13.66 -11.28
CA TRP A 167 11.87 -13.53 -12.71
C TRP A 167 12.68 -12.27 -13.01
N ASP A 168 12.44 -11.15 -12.33
CA ASP A 168 13.22 -9.91 -12.55
C ASP A 168 14.72 -10.15 -12.29
N ARG A 169 15.03 -10.83 -11.17
CA ARG A 169 16.40 -11.20 -10.86
C ARG A 169 17.02 -12.15 -11.88
N MET A 170 16.24 -13.08 -12.43
CA MET A 170 16.72 -14.00 -13.46
C MET A 170 17.04 -13.25 -14.76
N LEU A 171 16.19 -12.31 -15.18
CA LEU A 171 16.47 -11.42 -16.32
C LEU A 171 17.76 -10.62 -16.10
N SER A 172 17.90 -10.02 -14.92
CA SER A 172 19.08 -9.23 -14.56
C SER A 172 20.37 -10.06 -14.60
N LEU A 173 20.33 -11.33 -14.16
CA LEU A 173 21.51 -12.21 -14.16
C LEU A 173 22.00 -12.50 -15.58
N VAL A 174 21.08 -12.74 -16.52
CA VAL A 174 21.41 -13.00 -17.93
C VAL A 174 21.89 -11.72 -18.60
N HIS A 175 21.18 -10.60 -18.40
CA HIS A 175 21.56 -9.29 -18.91
C HIS A 175 22.97 -8.89 -18.46
N ASP A 176 23.24 -8.90 -17.15
CA ASP A 176 24.55 -8.55 -16.61
C ASP A 176 25.63 -9.54 -17.06
N TRP A 177 25.29 -10.80 -17.29
CA TRP A 177 26.23 -11.78 -17.81
C TRP A 177 26.66 -11.43 -19.23
N VAL A 178 25.73 -11.12 -20.15
CA VAL A 178 26.07 -10.69 -21.52
C VAL A 178 26.90 -9.41 -21.49
N ASP A 179 26.42 -8.39 -20.78
CA ASP A 179 27.06 -7.08 -20.74
C ASP A 179 28.47 -7.16 -20.16
N SER A 180 28.75 -8.11 -19.26
CA SER A 180 30.09 -8.30 -18.70
C SER A 180 31.14 -8.74 -19.72
N PHE A 181 30.75 -9.18 -20.93
CA PHE A 181 31.68 -9.46 -22.04
C PHE A 181 31.88 -8.27 -22.98
N CYS A 182 31.09 -7.21 -22.85
CA CYS A 182 31.14 -6.05 -23.72
C CYS A 182 32.31 -5.12 -23.38
N SER A 183 32.77 -4.36 -24.36
CA SER A 183 33.88 -3.41 -24.23
C SER A 183 33.62 -2.27 -23.22
N PHE A 184 32.35 -1.94 -22.97
CA PHE A 184 31.95 -0.91 -22.01
C PHE A 184 31.95 -1.38 -20.54
N ALA A 185 31.94 -2.69 -20.26
CA ALA A 185 31.89 -3.20 -18.89
C ALA A 185 32.99 -2.65 -17.96
N PRO A 186 34.25 -2.48 -18.41
CA PRO A 186 35.30 -1.72 -17.72
C PRO A 186 34.95 -0.36 -17.13
N THR A 187 33.98 0.35 -17.70
CA THR A 187 33.60 1.72 -17.34
C THR A 187 32.18 1.81 -16.78
N ASP A 188 31.45 0.71 -16.75
CA ASP A 188 30.07 0.65 -16.27
C ASP A 188 30.01 0.58 -14.74
N ALA A 189 29.14 1.40 -14.15
CA ALA A 189 28.97 1.55 -12.72
C ALA A 189 28.57 0.25 -12.00
N ARG A 190 27.95 -0.71 -12.69
CA ARG A 190 27.57 -2.02 -12.12
C ARG A 190 28.76 -2.82 -11.59
N TRP A 191 29.95 -2.63 -12.16
CA TRP A 191 31.17 -3.36 -11.77
C TRP A 191 32.21 -2.47 -11.10
N ALA A 192 32.00 -1.16 -11.04
CA ALA A 192 32.92 -0.21 -10.41
C ALA A 192 33.21 -0.58 -8.94
N GLY A 193 34.46 -0.39 -8.51
CA GLY A 193 34.87 -0.63 -7.12
C GLY A 193 34.44 0.52 -6.21
N MET A 194 34.02 0.21 -4.97
CA MET A 194 33.71 1.25 -3.98
C MET A 194 35.00 1.92 -3.46
N GLY A 195 35.06 3.26 -3.55
CA GLY A 195 36.02 4.11 -2.84
C GLY A 195 37.16 4.66 -3.69
N GLY A 196 37.13 5.97 -3.95
CA GLY A 196 38.26 6.91 -4.19
C GLY A 196 39.23 6.66 -5.36
N ALA A 197 39.63 5.41 -5.56
CA ALA A 197 40.28 4.91 -6.76
C ALA A 197 39.48 3.68 -7.20
N ASN A 198 38.67 3.83 -8.26
CA ASN A 198 38.17 2.72 -9.06
C ASN A 198 39.35 1.87 -9.51
N SER A 199 39.85 0.96 -8.66
CA SER A 199 41.02 0.20 -9.02
C SER A 199 40.58 -0.71 -10.17
N ARG A 200 41.20 -0.52 -11.32
CA ARG A 200 40.94 -1.31 -12.54
C ARG A 200 40.90 -2.81 -12.22
N ALA A 201 41.76 -3.24 -11.29
CA ALA A 201 41.81 -4.60 -10.77
C ALA A 201 40.49 -5.07 -10.11
N VAL A 202 39.87 -4.27 -9.23
CA VAL A 202 38.59 -4.61 -8.59
C VAL A 202 37.47 -4.67 -9.63
N THR A 203 37.43 -3.72 -10.56
CA THR A 203 36.43 -3.71 -11.64
C THR A 203 36.54 -4.97 -12.50
N MET A 204 37.75 -5.32 -12.93
CA MET A 204 37.98 -6.55 -13.71
C MET A 204 37.67 -7.82 -12.91
N ARG A 205 37.92 -7.84 -11.60
CA ARG A 205 37.52 -8.95 -10.73
C ARG A 205 35.99 -9.10 -10.67
N ASN A 206 35.24 -8.00 -10.55
CA ASN A 206 33.78 -8.01 -10.53
C ASN A 206 33.18 -8.47 -11.86
N ILE A 207 33.74 -8.01 -12.98
CA ILE A 207 33.39 -8.47 -14.33
C ILE A 207 33.62 -9.99 -14.42
N LYS A 208 34.81 -10.47 -14.09
CA LYS A 208 35.14 -11.91 -14.12
C LYS A 208 34.21 -12.73 -13.22
N ARG A 209 33.88 -12.22 -12.02
CA ARG A 209 32.91 -12.85 -11.12
C ARG A 209 31.53 -12.97 -11.76
N THR A 210 31.09 -11.95 -12.49
CA THR A 210 29.80 -11.95 -13.21
C THR A 210 29.82 -13.02 -14.30
N GLN A 211 30.83 -13.02 -15.16
CA GLN A 211 31.03 -14.00 -16.23
C GLN A 211 31.02 -15.45 -15.71
N GLN A 212 31.70 -15.69 -14.59
CA GLN A 212 31.88 -17.04 -14.04
C GLN A 212 30.73 -17.52 -13.14
N CYS A 213 30.13 -16.62 -12.36
CA CYS A 213 29.17 -17.00 -11.31
C CYS A 213 27.71 -16.80 -11.71
N ASN A 214 27.37 -15.86 -12.61
CA ASN A 214 25.97 -15.63 -12.96
C ASN A 214 25.28 -16.85 -13.56
N PRO A 215 25.90 -17.67 -14.43
CA PRO A 215 25.28 -18.90 -14.92
C PRO A 215 24.89 -19.87 -13.80
N GLY A 216 25.77 -20.09 -12.82
CA GLY A 216 25.47 -20.93 -11.66
C GLY A 216 24.38 -20.33 -10.76
N ARG A 217 24.38 -19.01 -10.57
CA ARG A 217 23.33 -18.30 -9.83
C ARG A 217 21.98 -18.42 -10.54
N LEU A 218 21.95 -18.33 -11.86
CA LEU A 218 20.75 -18.48 -12.67
C LEU A 218 20.15 -19.87 -12.47
N LYS A 219 20.95 -20.95 -12.58
CA LYS A 219 20.49 -22.33 -12.34
C LYS A 219 19.89 -22.54 -10.96
N VAL A 220 20.48 -21.96 -9.91
CA VAL A 220 19.90 -22.01 -8.56
C VAL A 220 18.56 -21.29 -8.50
N ARG A 221 18.42 -20.14 -9.17
CA ARG A 221 17.15 -19.39 -9.20
C ARG A 221 16.08 -20.07 -10.04
N GLU A 222 16.42 -20.66 -11.18
CA GLU A 222 15.50 -21.52 -11.95
C GLU A 222 14.98 -22.67 -11.10
N LYS A 223 15.86 -23.35 -10.36
CA LYS A 223 15.46 -24.45 -9.48
C LYS A 223 14.45 -23.96 -8.43
N ILE A 224 14.74 -22.84 -7.76
CA ILE A 224 13.81 -22.25 -6.78
C ILE A 224 12.48 -21.84 -7.45
N PHE A 225 12.55 -21.26 -8.64
CA PHE A 225 11.37 -20.82 -9.39
C PHE A 225 10.46 -22.00 -9.74
N HIS A 226 11.05 -23.12 -10.13
CA HIS A 226 10.35 -24.36 -10.40
C HIS A 226 9.84 -25.03 -9.11
N ASP A 227 10.69 -25.23 -8.11
CA ASP A 227 10.35 -25.93 -6.87
C ASP A 227 9.18 -25.27 -6.13
N TYR A 228 9.16 -23.94 -6.06
CA TYR A 228 8.16 -23.19 -5.27
C TYR A 228 6.93 -22.78 -6.07
N PHE A 229 7.05 -22.55 -7.38
CA PHE A 229 5.95 -22.00 -8.19
C PHE A 229 5.54 -22.90 -9.36
N GLY A 230 6.29 -23.96 -9.65
CA GLY A 230 6.08 -24.80 -10.83
C GLY A 230 6.42 -24.09 -12.15
N LEU A 231 7.09 -22.93 -12.09
CA LEU A 231 7.36 -22.08 -13.26
C LEU A 231 8.78 -22.29 -13.78
N GLN A 232 8.92 -22.16 -15.09
CA GLN A 232 10.17 -22.23 -15.84
C GLN A 232 10.47 -20.90 -16.52
N TRP A 233 11.68 -20.76 -17.07
CA TRP A 233 12.11 -19.55 -17.78
C TRP A 233 11.12 -19.11 -18.88
N ALA A 234 10.64 -20.06 -19.68
CA ALA A 234 9.69 -19.78 -20.76
C ALA A 234 8.35 -19.23 -20.25
N ASP A 235 7.91 -19.65 -19.05
CA ASP A 235 6.62 -19.25 -18.49
C ASP A 235 6.58 -17.76 -18.12
N ILE A 236 7.74 -17.17 -17.79
CA ILE A 236 7.89 -15.76 -17.39
C ILE A 236 7.12 -14.85 -18.35
N TRP A 237 7.34 -15.01 -19.65
CA TRP A 237 6.82 -14.11 -20.69
C TRP A 237 5.29 -14.12 -20.83
N THR A 238 4.66 -15.18 -20.37
CA THR A 238 3.20 -15.34 -20.41
C THR A 238 2.53 -15.23 -19.05
N HIS A 239 3.31 -15.25 -17.97
CA HIS A 239 2.80 -15.25 -16.61
C HIS A 239 2.10 -13.92 -16.29
N PRO A 240 0.96 -13.92 -15.55
CA PRO A 240 0.21 -12.71 -15.22
C PRO A 240 1.05 -11.61 -14.56
N THR A 241 1.99 -11.98 -13.69
CA THR A 241 2.88 -11.01 -13.02
C THR A 241 3.75 -10.23 -14.02
N TYR A 242 4.37 -10.91 -14.97
CA TYR A 242 5.16 -10.26 -16.02
C TYR A 242 4.29 -9.42 -16.94
N ARG A 243 3.15 -9.96 -17.40
CA ARG A 243 2.23 -9.23 -18.30
C ARG A 243 1.70 -7.95 -17.66
N ASN A 244 1.39 -7.99 -16.36
CA ASN A 244 0.97 -6.81 -15.60
C ASN A 244 2.07 -5.74 -15.59
N GLN A 245 3.30 -6.09 -15.20
CA GLN A 245 4.43 -5.15 -15.17
C GLN A 245 4.79 -4.62 -16.56
N TYR A 246 4.70 -5.46 -17.59
CA TYR A 246 4.95 -5.07 -18.97
C TYR A 246 3.90 -4.05 -19.46
N ALA A 247 2.61 -4.37 -19.30
CA ALA A 247 1.51 -3.48 -19.70
C ALA A 247 1.50 -2.17 -18.91
N ALA A 248 1.95 -2.21 -17.65
CA ALA A 248 2.13 -1.04 -16.79
C ALA A 248 3.36 -0.18 -17.14
N ARG A 249 4.17 -0.57 -18.14
CA ARG A 249 5.44 0.11 -18.50
C ARG A 249 6.40 0.19 -17.30
N MET A 250 6.40 -0.82 -16.43
CA MET A 250 7.23 -0.91 -15.23
C MET A 250 8.48 -1.78 -15.43
N ILE A 251 8.59 -2.49 -16.55
CA ILE A 251 9.80 -3.23 -16.91
C ILE A 251 10.81 -2.27 -17.55
N TRP A 252 11.98 -2.16 -16.90
CA TRP A 252 13.06 -1.26 -17.28
C TRP A 252 13.67 -1.54 -18.65
N TYR A 253 13.80 -2.82 -19.01
CA TYR A 253 14.40 -3.26 -20.27
C TYR A 253 13.51 -2.92 -21.47
N SER A 254 14.11 -2.42 -22.55
CA SER A 254 13.43 -2.30 -23.86
C SER A 254 13.14 -3.67 -24.46
N ASP A 255 12.26 -3.72 -25.46
CA ASP A 255 11.90 -4.98 -26.13
C ASP A 255 13.12 -5.61 -26.81
N ALA A 256 13.96 -4.79 -27.48
CA ALA A 256 15.21 -5.25 -28.07
C ALA A 256 16.19 -5.82 -27.01
N CYS A 257 16.17 -5.27 -25.80
CA CYS A 257 16.96 -5.77 -24.68
C CYS A 257 16.43 -7.12 -24.17
N LEU A 258 15.12 -7.21 -23.99
CA LEU A 258 14.44 -8.45 -23.59
C LEU A 258 14.66 -9.57 -24.61
N ASP A 259 14.71 -9.26 -25.90
CA ASP A 259 14.90 -10.26 -26.95
C ASP A 259 16.31 -10.86 -26.93
N TYR A 260 17.36 -10.06 -26.71
CA TYR A 260 18.70 -10.65 -26.57
C TYR A 260 18.86 -11.38 -25.23
N ILE A 261 18.19 -10.94 -24.15
CA ILE A 261 18.16 -11.69 -22.88
C ILE A 261 17.57 -13.08 -23.11
N LYS A 262 16.46 -13.18 -23.86
CA LYS A 262 15.87 -14.48 -24.25
C LYS A 262 16.86 -15.31 -25.08
N ALA A 263 17.48 -14.72 -26.09
CA ALA A 263 18.42 -15.42 -26.97
C ALA A 263 19.71 -15.87 -26.25
N ALA A 264 20.16 -15.12 -25.24
CA ALA A 264 21.36 -15.44 -24.47
C ALA A 264 21.13 -16.50 -23.38
N TYR A 265 19.87 -16.76 -23.01
CA TYR A 265 19.51 -17.66 -21.90
C TYR A 265 20.19 -19.03 -21.99
N ASP A 266 20.05 -19.72 -23.13
CA ASP A 266 20.61 -21.07 -23.30
C ASP A 266 22.14 -21.09 -23.36
N LEU A 267 22.76 -19.95 -23.66
CA LEU A 267 24.22 -19.78 -23.67
C LEU A 267 24.77 -19.46 -22.27
N CYS A 268 23.92 -19.00 -21.35
CA CYS A 268 24.28 -18.62 -19.98
C CYS A 268 24.48 -19.85 -19.09
N VAL A 269 25.49 -20.66 -19.42
CA VAL A 269 25.89 -21.88 -18.71
C VAL A 269 27.29 -21.72 -18.09
N PRO A 270 27.64 -22.46 -17.02
CA PRO A 270 28.97 -22.38 -16.42
C PRO A 270 30.08 -22.63 -17.46
N GLY A 271 31.03 -21.69 -17.57
CA GLY A 271 32.09 -21.72 -18.58
C GLY A 271 31.64 -21.30 -20.00
N GLY A 272 30.36 -21.01 -20.20
CA GLY A 272 29.82 -20.49 -21.45
C GLY A 272 30.23 -19.05 -21.73
N ARG A 273 29.92 -18.60 -22.96
CA ARG A 273 30.17 -17.25 -23.46
C ARG A 273 29.02 -16.85 -24.40
N PRO A 274 28.54 -15.59 -24.39
CA PRO A 274 27.62 -15.10 -25.40
C PRO A 274 28.26 -15.17 -26.80
N SER A 275 27.45 -15.31 -27.85
CA SER A 275 27.95 -15.17 -29.21
C SER A 275 28.42 -13.74 -29.49
N ASP A 276 29.31 -13.57 -30.48
CA ASP A 276 29.80 -12.25 -30.86
C ASP A 276 28.66 -11.34 -31.34
N ASP A 277 27.63 -11.91 -31.99
CA ASP A 277 26.42 -11.18 -32.38
C ASP A 277 25.67 -10.60 -31.18
N LEU A 278 25.52 -11.37 -30.08
CA LEU A 278 24.87 -10.90 -28.87
C LEU A 278 25.67 -9.81 -28.17
N ILE A 279 27.00 -9.93 -28.17
CA ILE A 279 27.91 -8.89 -27.63
C ILE A 279 27.75 -7.60 -28.45
N ALA A 280 27.83 -7.70 -29.78
CA ALA A 280 27.68 -6.55 -30.68
C ALA A 280 26.30 -5.88 -30.54
N GLN A 281 25.23 -6.67 -30.37
CA GLN A 281 23.89 -6.14 -30.10
C GLN A 281 23.83 -5.38 -28.77
N ALA A 282 24.37 -5.96 -27.69
CA ALA A 282 24.41 -5.31 -26.38
C ALA A 282 25.22 -4.00 -26.42
N GLU A 283 26.37 -3.97 -27.10
CA GLU A 283 27.18 -2.76 -27.29
C GLU A 283 26.43 -1.65 -28.05
N LYS A 284 25.69 -2.02 -29.10
CA LYS A 284 24.84 -1.09 -29.85
C LYS A 284 23.72 -0.51 -28.98
N LEU A 285 23.05 -1.36 -28.20
CA LEU A 285 21.97 -0.91 -27.31
C LEU A 285 22.51 -0.01 -26.19
N TYR A 286 23.67 -0.34 -25.61
CA TYR A 286 24.32 0.46 -24.58
C TYR A 286 24.71 1.85 -25.09
N SER A 287 25.42 1.91 -26.23
CA SER A 287 25.90 3.17 -26.81
C SER A 287 24.78 4.12 -27.24
N SER A 288 23.64 3.58 -27.66
CA SER A 288 22.45 4.37 -28.03
C SER A 288 21.53 4.71 -26.85
N GLY A 289 21.74 4.12 -25.67
CA GLY A 289 20.81 4.21 -24.54
C GLY A 289 19.53 3.39 -24.71
N ALA A 290 19.35 2.70 -25.84
CA ALA A 290 18.14 1.95 -26.18
C ALA A 290 18.00 0.61 -25.44
N PHE A 291 18.88 0.32 -24.47
CA PHE A 291 18.71 -0.81 -23.55
C PHE A 291 17.56 -0.59 -22.55
N LYS A 292 17.20 0.66 -22.29
CA LYS A 292 16.04 1.05 -21.47
C LYS A 292 14.81 1.26 -22.34
N ARG A 293 13.64 0.91 -21.83
CA ARG A 293 12.37 1.27 -22.45
C ARG A 293 12.16 2.80 -22.39
N ALA A 294 11.72 3.40 -23.49
CA ALA A 294 11.58 4.85 -23.62
C ALA A 294 10.31 5.40 -22.95
N ASP A 295 9.26 4.58 -22.86
CA ASP A 295 7.95 4.92 -22.31
C ASP A 295 7.74 4.43 -20.87
N MET A 296 8.83 4.15 -20.14
CA MET A 296 8.78 3.80 -18.71
C MET A 296 7.85 4.74 -17.95
N ILE A 297 6.97 4.17 -17.12
CA ILE A 297 6.09 4.97 -16.27
C ILE A 297 6.91 5.86 -15.35
N SER A 298 6.59 7.15 -15.31
CA SER A 298 7.31 8.13 -14.49
C SER A 298 6.83 8.10 -13.03
N ALA A 299 7.68 8.62 -12.12
CA ALA A 299 7.30 8.80 -10.73
C ALA A 299 6.10 9.74 -10.56
N GLU A 300 5.97 10.73 -11.46
CA GLU A 300 4.83 11.66 -11.46
C GLU A 300 3.55 10.96 -11.91
N GLU A 301 3.60 10.11 -12.94
CA GLU A 301 2.44 9.31 -13.37
C GLU A 301 1.98 8.30 -12.30
N MET A 302 2.88 7.83 -11.43
CA MET A 302 2.54 6.94 -10.32
C MET A 302 2.20 7.69 -9.02
N ARG A 303 2.29 9.03 -9.01
CA ARG A 303 2.05 9.82 -7.81
C ARG A 303 0.55 9.85 -7.52
N PRO A 304 0.09 9.30 -6.38
CA PRO A 304 -1.31 9.42 -6.02
C PRO A 304 -1.64 10.89 -5.72
N MET A 305 -2.88 11.28 -6.04
CA MET A 305 -3.48 12.50 -5.50
C MET A 305 -3.43 12.44 -3.98
N GLU A 306 -3.13 13.54 -3.30
CA GLU A 306 -3.15 13.55 -1.83
C GLU A 306 -4.54 13.21 -1.29
N PHE A 307 -4.62 12.40 -0.23
CA PHE A 307 -5.91 11.97 0.33
C PHE A 307 -6.81 13.16 0.72
N ALA A 308 -6.20 14.25 1.22
CA ALA A 308 -6.89 15.50 1.53
C ALA A 308 -7.64 16.11 0.32
N GLN A 309 -7.09 15.98 -0.88
CA GLN A 309 -7.75 16.41 -2.11
C GLN A 309 -8.83 15.42 -2.54
N TRP A 310 -8.55 14.12 -2.40
CA TRP A 310 -9.49 13.05 -2.71
C TRP A 310 -10.81 13.18 -1.95
N VAL A 311 -10.72 13.47 -0.64
CA VAL A 311 -11.92 13.51 0.22
C VAL A 311 -12.80 14.74 0.01
N GLN A 312 -12.34 15.76 -0.73
CA GLN A 312 -13.15 16.95 -1.04
C GLN A 312 -14.43 16.60 -1.81
N LYS A 313 -14.45 15.48 -2.55
CA LYS A 313 -15.66 14.99 -3.22
C LYS A 313 -16.79 14.59 -2.25
N TYR A 314 -16.48 14.36 -0.98
CA TYR A 314 -17.47 14.03 0.07
C TYR A 314 -17.96 15.26 0.83
N VAL A 315 -17.38 16.44 0.60
CA VAL A 315 -17.75 17.69 1.27
C VAL A 315 -18.87 18.44 0.53
N SER A 316 -19.25 17.97 -0.67
CA SER A 316 -20.19 18.62 -1.59
C SER A 316 -21.56 17.92 -1.72
N LEU A 317 -21.93 17.09 -0.74
CA LEU A 317 -23.27 16.48 -0.60
C LEU A 317 -23.92 16.94 0.70
#